data_AF-A0A6B3G8H8-F1
#
_entry.id   AF-A0A6B3G8H8-F1
#
_cell.length_a   1.000
_cell.length_b   1.000
_cell.length_c   1.000
_cell.angle_alpha   90.00
_cell.angle_beta   90.00
_cell.angle_gamma   90.00
#
_symmetry.space_group_name_H-M   'P 1'
#
loop_
_entity.id
_entity.type
_entity.pdbx_description
1 polymer ?
#
loop_
_entity_poly.entity_id
_entity_poly.type
_entity_poly.pdbx_seq_one_letter_code
_entity_poly.pdbx_strand_id
1 'polypeptide(L)'
;TVYVNLDQRDKIKRLLFFVYIYDRTPAFDRTHAKITLYPGNGPRIEIELDERAAEARSCAVFTVENIKDELIVRREVKFVY
;
A
#
# COMPACT_ATOMS: atom_id res chain seq x y z
N THR A 1 -2.85 6.20 10.50
CA THR A 1 -2.76 4.73 10.65
C THR A 1 -4.09 4.11 10.27
N VAL A 2 -4.09 3.02 9.51
CA VAL A 2 -5.29 2.30 9.07
C VAL A 2 -5.26 0.90 9.68
N TYR A 3 -6.38 0.48 10.26
CA TYR A 3 -6.57 -0.89 10.76
C TYR A 3 -7.61 -1.58 9.89
N VAL A 4 -7.32 -2.82 9.50
CA VAL A 4 -8.20 -3.62 8.66
C VAL A 4 -8.51 -4.92 9.40
N ASN A 5 -9.78 -5.11 9.76
CA ASN A 5 -10.27 -6.39 10.28
C ASN A 5 -10.51 -7.34 9.09
N LEU A 6 -9.91 -8.53 9.17
CA LEU A 6 -9.97 -9.56 8.13
C LEU A 6 -10.72 -10.84 8.61
N ASP A 7 -11.58 -10.73 9.61
CA ASP A 7 -12.39 -11.83 10.16
C ASP A 7 -13.37 -12.40 9.12
N GLN A 8 -13.79 -11.59 8.14
CA GLN A 8 -14.60 -12.02 7.00
C GLN A 8 -13.82 -11.97 5.67
N ARG A 9 -12.51 -12.26 5.72
CA ARG A 9 -11.62 -12.28 4.55
C ARG A 9 -12.11 -13.16 3.40
N ASP A 10 -12.93 -14.17 3.68
CA ASP A 10 -13.51 -15.07 2.67
C ASP A 10 -14.47 -14.33 1.72
N LYS A 11 -15.02 -13.20 2.17
CA LYS A 11 -15.87 -12.31 1.35
C LYS A 11 -15.07 -11.27 0.57
N ILE A 12 -13.76 -11.17 0.81
CA ILE A 12 -12.89 -10.15 0.24
C ILE A 12 -11.91 -10.84 -0.71
N LYS A 13 -12.16 -10.71 -2.02
CA LYS A 13 -11.29 -11.32 -3.04
C LYS A 13 -9.88 -10.75 -3.03
N ARG A 14 -9.77 -9.42 -2.92
CA ARG A 14 -8.50 -8.69 -2.98
C ARG A 14 -8.67 -7.29 -2.40
N LEU A 15 -7.65 -6.81 -1.69
CA LEU A 15 -7.53 -5.42 -1.24
C LEU A 15 -6.33 -4.79 -1.93
N LEU A 16 -6.50 -3.57 -2.41
CA LEU A 16 -5.42 -2.76 -2.95
C LEU A 16 -5.36 -1.45 -2.16
N PHE A 17 -4.18 -1.14 -1.64
CA PHE A 17 -3.97 0.05 -0.83
C PHE A 17 -3.36 1.14 -1.70
N PHE A 18 -3.95 2.33 -1.63
CA PHE A 18 -3.47 3.51 -2.32
C PHE A 18 -3.08 4.59 -1.32
N VAL A 19 -2.02 5.31 -1.65
CA VAL A 19 -1.66 6.56 -0.99
C VAL A 19 -1.81 7.69 -1.98
N TYR A 20 -2.41 8.78 -1.50
CA TYR A 20 -2.63 10.00 -2.26
C TYR A 20 -1.83 11.12 -1.63
N ILE A 21 -1.25 11.96 -2.47
CA ILE A 21 -0.76 13.28 -2.07
C ILE A 21 -1.82 14.29 -2.48
N TYR A 22 -2.24 15.13 -1.55
CA TYR A 22 -3.19 16.20 -1.84
C TYR A 22 -2.46 17.43 -2.39
N ASP A 23 -3.19 18.24 -3.16
CA ASP A 23 -2.65 19.44 -3.81
C ASP A 23 -1.82 20.29 -2.83
N ARG A 24 -0.63 20.72 -3.30
CA ARG A 24 0.46 21.51 -2.66
C ARG A 24 1.78 20.75 -2.41
N THR A 25 1.86 19.44 -2.59
CA THR A 25 3.13 18.70 -2.48
C THR A 25 3.73 18.41 -3.86
N PRO A 26 5.00 18.75 -4.14
CA PRO A 26 5.51 18.78 -5.52
C PRO A 26 5.69 17.42 -6.20
N ALA A 27 5.71 16.32 -5.44
CA ALA A 27 5.91 14.94 -5.89
C ALA A 27 6.06 14.01 -4.67
N PHE A 28 5.91 12.70 -4.86
CA PHE A 28 6.19 11.70 -3.81
C PHE A 28 7.66 11.71 -3.36
N ASP A 29 8.63 11.89 -4.26
CA ASP A 29 10.08 11.87 -3.96
C ASP A 29 10.53 12.93 -2.93
N ARG A 30 9.78 14.02 -2.78
CA ARG A 30 10.04 15.08 -1.80
C ARG A 30 9.38 14.85 -0.44
N THR A 31 8.49 13.87 -0.35
CA THR A 31 7.79 13.57 0.92
C THR A 31 8.61 12.71 1.85
N HIS A 32 9.57 11.94 1.32
CA HIS A 32 10.23 10.85 2.03
C HIS A 32 9.21 9.96 2.76
N ALA A 33 8.03 9.75 2.15
CA ALA A 33 6.95 9.02 2.78
C ALA A 33 7.32 7.55 2.92
N LYS A 34 7.08 7.02 4.12
CA LYS A 34 7.30 5.61 4.48
C LYS A 34 5.99 4.98 4.92
N ILE A 35 5.74 3.79 4.41
CA ILE A 35 4.59 2.97 4.78
C ILE A 35 5.12 1.71 5.44
N THR A 36 4.59 1.41 6.62
CA THR A 36 4.89 0.17 7.32
C THR A 36 3.62 -0.65 7.45
N LEU A 37 3.66 -1.87 6.93
CA LEU A 37 2.61 -2.86 7.10
C LEU A 37 2.98 -3.81 8.25
N TYR A 38 2.02 -3.99 9.15
CA TYR A 38 2.09 -4.92 10.27
C TYR A 38 1.11 -6.07 10.01
N PRO A 39 1.55 -7.16 9.37
CA PRO A 39 0.67 -8.29 9.15
C PRO A 39 0.38 -9.01 10.48
N GLY A 40 -0.78 -9.68 10.57
CA GLY A 40 -1.12 -10.49 11.75
C GLY A 40 -0.21 -11.70 11.95
N ASN A 41 0.49 -12.13 10.89
CA ASN A 41 1.52 -13.16 10.92
C ASN A 41 2.66 -12.77 9.96
N GLY A 42 3.91 -13.06 10.33
CA GLY A 42 5.10 -12.81 9.52
C GLY A 42 5.80 -11.46 9.77
N PRO A 43 6.81 -11.14 8.95
CA PRO A 43 7.65 -9.96 9.13
C PRO A 43 6.92 -8.67 8.74
N ARG A 44 7.32 -7.56 9.36
CA ARG A 44 6.88 -6.22 8.96
C ARG A 44 7.41 -5.90 7.56
N ILE A 45 6.60 -5.23 6.76
CA ILE A 45 6.98 -4.80 5.42
C ILE A 45 7.07 -3.29 5.43
N GLU A 46 8.21 -2.77 4.99
CA GLU A 46 8.44 -1.34 4.85
C GLU A 46 8.55 -0.98 3.37
N ILE A 47 7.84 0.07 2.98
CA ILE A 47 7.77 0.56 1.62
C ILE A 47 8.09 2.05 1.66
N GLU A 48 9.14 2.42 0.95
CA GLU A 48 9.52 3.82 0.73
C GLU A 48 8.89 4.32 -0.56
N LEU A 49 8.40 5.55 -0.52
CA LEU A 49 7.82 6.27 -1.65
C LEU A 49 8.79 7.36 -2.13
N ASP A 50 10.01 6.95 -2.45
CA ASP A 50 11.12 7.80 -2.84
C ASP A 50 11.33 7.87 -4.37
N GLU A 51 10.59 7.06 -5.13
CA GLU A 51 10.71 7.03 -6.58
C GLU A 51 10.27 8.36 -7.21
N ARG A 52 11.05 8.80 -8.21
CA ARG A 52 10.81 10.03 -8.97
C ARG A 52 9.57 9.90 -9.85
N ALA A 53 8.41 10.25 -9.28
CA ALA A 53 7.13 10.29 -9.96
C ALA A 53 6.49 11.67 -9.80
N ALA A 54 7.03 12.67 -10.52
CA ALA A 54 6.73 14.09 -10.30
C ALA A 54 5.26 14.48 -10.55
N GLU A 55 4.58 13.77 -11.45
CA GLU A 55 3.19 14.05 -11.82
C GLU A 55 2.19 13.06 -11.20
N ALA A 56 2.68 12.04 -10.50
CA ALA A 56 1.81 11.01 -9.94
C ALA A 56 1.03 11.56 -8.74
N ARG A 57 -0.31 11.51 -8.83
CA ARG A 57 -1.22 11.96 -7.76
C ARG A 57 -1.54 10.85 -6.76
N SER A 58 -1.29 9.60 -7.15
CA SER A 58 -1.50 8.45 -6.28
C SER A 58 -0.50 7.32 -6.54
N CYS A 59 -0.29 6.49 -5.53
CA CYS A 59 0.56 5.32 -5.59
C CYS A 59 -0.18 4.10 -5.02
N ALA A 60 -0.35 3.06 -5.83
CA ALA A 60 -0.74 1.73 -5.37
C ALA A 60 0.45 1.08 -4.67
N VAL A 61 0.35 0.88 -3.36
CA VAL A 61 1.51 0.51 -2.53
C VAL A 61 1.65 -0.99 -2.36
N PHE A 62 0.56 -1.67 -2.00
CA PHE A 62 0.56 -3.12 -1.85
C PHE A 62 -0.85 -3.69 -2.06
N THR A 63 -0.86 -4.95 -2.47
CA THR A 63 -2.04 -5.78 -2.65
C THR A 63 -2.08 -6.82 -1.54
N VAL A 64 -3.26 -7.08 -0.98
CA VAL A 64 -3.51 -8.21 -0.07
C VAL A 64 -4.54 -9.13 -0.72
N GLU A 65 -4.19 -10.40 -0.87
CA GLU A 65 -5.05 -11.44 -1.44
C GLU A 65 -5.25 -12.57 -0.45
N ASN A 66 -6.46 -13.11 -0.39
CA ASN A 66 -6.73 -14.35 0.34
C ASN A 66 -6.65 -15.52 -0.64
N ILE A 67 -5.62 -16.35 -0.53
CA ILE A 67 -5.40 -17.53 -1.37
C ILE A 67 -5.35 -18.75 -0.46
N LYS A 68 -6.35 -19.65 -0.58
CA LYS A 68 -6.45 -20.88 0.23
C LYS A 68 -6.32 -20.61 1.74
N ASP A 69 -7.06 -19.61 2.24
CA ASP A 69 -7.04 -19.18 3.65
C ASP A 69 -5.71 -18.58 4.14
N GLU A 70 -4.78 -18.30 3.23
CA GLU A 70 -3.56 -17.56 3.51
C GLU A 70 -3.63 -16.14 2.93
N LEU A 71 -3.25 -15.17 3.75
CA LEU A 71 -3.14 -13.78 3.32
C LEU A 71 -1.77 -13.57 2.68
N ILE A 72 -1.78 -13.33 1.37
CA ILE A 72 -0.59 -13.03 0.61
C ILE A 72 -0.51 -11.53 0.39
N VAL A 73 0.56 -10.92 0.89
CA VAL A 73 0.89 -9.51 0.64
C VAL A 73 1.84 -9.41 -0.54
N ARG A 74 1.54 -8.54 -1.49
CA ARG A 74 2.41 -8.22 -2.63
C ARG A 74 2.72 -6.73 -2.64
N ARG A 75 4.00 -6.38 -2.71
CA ARG A 75 4.44 -5.00 -2.94
C ARG A 75 4.17 -4.64 -4.40
N GLU A 76 3.49 -3.52 -4.63
CA GLU A 76 3.18 -3.02 -5.99
C GLU A 76 4.04 -1.81 -6.35
N VAL A 77 4.05 -0.77 -5.51
CA VAL A 77 4.69 0.55 -5.76
C VAL A 77 4.46 1.02 -7.20
N LYS A 78 3.18 1.22 -7.55
CA LYS A 78 2.77 1.67 -8.89
C LYS A 78 2.21 3.07 -8.81
N PHE A 79 2.86 3.99 -9.50
CA PHE A 79 2.43 5.38 -9.61
C PHE A 79 1.35 5.54 -10.67
N VAL A 80 0.30 6.28 -10.32
CA VAL A 80 -0.85 6.57 -11.18
C VAL A 80 -0.96 8.08 -11.36
N TYR A 81 -1.14 8.49 -12.63
CA TYR A 81 -1.11 9.86 -13.12
C TYR A 81 -2.53 10.40 -13.35
#